data_AF-A0A8T1SIQ2-F1
#
_entry.id   AF-A0A8T1SIQ2-F1
#
_cell.length_a   1.000
_cell.length_b   1.000
_cell.length_c   1.000
_cell.angle_alpha   90.00
_cell.angle_beta   90.00
_cell.angle_gamma   90.00
#
_symmetry.space_group_name_H-M   'P 1'
#
loop_
_entity.id
_entity.type
_entity.pdbx_description
1 polymer ?
#
loop_
_entity_poly.entity_id
_entity_poly.type
_entity_poly.pdbx_seq_one_letter_code
_entity_poly.pdbx_strand_id
1 'polypeptide(L)'
;VSLATIIPSLDPGDWFAALDMKDAYFHISISPAHRRFLRFIVRQTHYQFTVLPFGLCTAPRVFTKCMAVVAAFLRRQHVHVFPYLDDWLLRGRSYQQVQAHVQTVLDTFSHLGIIVNT
;
A
#
# COMPACT_ATOMS: atom_id res chain seq x y z
N VAL A 1 3.67 4.33 -10.34
CA VAL A 1 5.14 4.44 -10.46
C VAL A 1 5.58 3.38 -11.46
N SER A 2 6.45 3.68 -12.42
CA SER A 2 7.01 2.66 -13.32
C SER A 2 8.50 2.49 -13.03
N LEU A 3 9.06 1.31 -13.35
CA LEU A 3 10.50 1.05 -13.21
C LEU A 3 11.33 2.08 -13.97
N ALA A 4 10.86 2.54 -15.14
CA ALA A 4 11.50 3.59 -15.92
C ALA A 4 11.62 4.93 -15.17
N THR A 5 10.73 5.21 -14.21
CA THR A 5 10.82 6.41 -13.36
C THR A 5 11.77 6.21 -12.18
N ILE A 6 11.95 4.97 -11.71
CA ILE A 6 12.78 4.65 -10.55
C ILE A 6 14.25 4.52 -10.94
N ILE A 7 14.54 3.80 -12.03
CA ILE A 7 15.90 3.45 -12.48
C ILE A 7 16.83 4.68 -12.55
N PRO A 8 16.43 5.83 -13.14
CA PRO A 8 17.31 7.01 -13.23
C PRO A 8 17.64 7.65 -11.87
N SER A 9 16.87 7.34 -10.83
CA SER A 9 17.09 7.87 -9.49
C SER A 9 18.04 7.01 -8.66
N LEU A 10 18.40 5.80 -9.11
CA LEU A 10 19.23 4.86 -8.38
C LEU A 10 20.71 5.18 -8.56
N ASP A 11 21.52 4.98 -7.50
CA ASP A 11 22.97 5.08 -7.62
C ASP A 11 23.66 3.80 -7.09
N PRO A 12 24.88 3.50 -7.56
CA PRO A 12 25.67 2.41 -7.03
C PRO A 12 25.87 2.53 -5.51
N GLY A 13 25.67 1.44 -4.79
CA GLY A 13 25.81 1.37 -3.33
C GLY A 13 24.56 1.71 -2.53
N ASP A 14 23.44 2.01 -3.19
CA ASP A 14 22.14 2.15 -2.52
C ASP A 14 21.68 0.84 -1.88
N TRP A 15 21.01 0.99 -0.74
CA TRP A 15 20.32 -0.07 -0.02
C TRP A 15 18.82 0.06 -0.24
N PHE A 16 18.15 -1.09 -0.25
CA PHE A 16 16.71 -1.17 -0.47
C PHE A 16 16.04 -2.12 0.51
N ALA A 17 14.78 -1.83 0.82
CA ALA A 17 13.87 -2.75 1.49
C ALA A 17 12.55 -2.78 0.73
N ALA A 18 12.00 -3.97 0.53
CA ALA A 18 10.65 -4.15 0.02
C ALA A 18 9.72 -4.45 1.20
N LEU A 19 8.59 -3.76 1.23
CA LEU A 19 7.49 -4.03 2.15
C LEU A 19 6.27 -4.43 1.33
N ASP A 20 5.64 -5.52 1.73
CA ASP A 20 4.44 -6.04 1.08
C ASP A 20 3.26 -5.98 2.06
N MET A 21 2.13 -5.45 1.59
CA MET A 21 0.92 -5.30 2.41
C MET A 21 0.07 -6.55 2.36
N LYS A 22 -0.31 -7.07 3.52
CA LYS A 22 -1.19 -8.23 3.60
C LYS A 22 -2.60 -7.87 3.17
N ASP A 23 -3.20 -8.64 2.27
CA ASP A 23 -4.61 -8.46 1.86
C ASP A 23 -4.93 -6.99 1.45
N ALA A 24 -4.01 -6.36 0.73
CA ALA A 24 -3.92 -4.91 0.58
C ALA A 24 -5.25 -4.15 0.41
N TYR A 25 -6.12 -4.58 -0.51
CA TYR A 25 -7.40 -3.89 -0.77
C TYR A 25 -8.35 -3.91 0.44
N PHE A 26 -8.28 -4.92 1.30
CA PHE A 26 -9.17 -5.05 2.45
C PHE A 26 -8.96 -3.97 3.52
N HIS A 27 -7.85 -3.22 3.47
CA HIS A 27 -7.65 -2.05 4.32
C HIS A 27 -8.57 -0.88 3.97
N ILE A 28 -9.20 -0.87 2.78
CA ILE A 28 -10.08 0.21 2.35
C ILE A 28 -11.53 -0.17 2.59
N SER A 29 -12.19 0.54 3.50
CA SER A 29 -13.62 0.37 3.75
C SER A 29 -14.49 0.89 2.60
N ILE A 30 -15.56 0.15 2.28
CA ILE A 30 -16.59 0.58 1.34
C ILE A 30 -17.72 1.28 2.09
N SER A 31 -18.11 2.45 1.58
CA SER A 31 -19.27 3.21 2.06
C SER A 31 -20.51 2.31 2.15
N PRO A 32 -21.27 2.32 3.26
CA PRO A 32 -22.47 1.49 3.43
C PRO A 32 -23.46 1.57 2.26
N ALA A 33 -23.62 2.76 1.66
CA ALA A 33 -24.51 2.98 0.52
C ALA A 33 -24.10 2.22 -0.76
N HIS A 34 -22.82 1.90 -0.92
CA HIS A 34 -22.28 1.20 -2.10
C HIS A 34 -22.18 -0.32 -1.91
N ARG A 35 -22.25 -0.83 -0.68
CA ARG A 35 -22.10 -2.28 -0.39
C ARG A 35 -23.13 -3.16 -1.10
N ARG A 36 -24.31 -2.61 -1.41
CA ARG A 36 -25.36 -3.31 -2.17
C ARG A 36 -24.93 -3.75 -3.57
N PHE A 37 -23.98 -3.05 -4.17
CA PHE A 37 -23.44 -3.37 -5.50
C PHE A 37 -22.36 -4.46 -5.46
N LEU A 38 -21.89 -4.83 -4.26
CA LEU A 38 -20.84 -5.81 -4.02
C LEU A 38 -21.41 -7.07 -3.34
N ARG A 39 -22.66 -7.41 -3.64
CA ARG A 39 -23.35 -8.58 -3.11
C ARG A 39 -23.02 -9.83 -3.91
N PHE A 40 -22.90 -10.95 -3.21
CA PHE A 40 -22.71 -12.27 -3.81
C PHE A 40 -23.47 -13.34 -3.01
N ILE A 41 -23.68 -14.51 -3.61
CA ILE A 41 -24.45 -15.60 -3.00
C ILE A 41 -23.55 -16.82 -2.84
N VAL A 42 -23.54 -17.41 -1.66
CA VAL A 42 -22.90 -18.71 -1.38
C VAL A 42 -23.94 -19.62 -0.72
N ARG A 43 -24.23 -20.77 -1.35
CA ARG A 43 -25.20 -21.77 -0.82
C ARG A 43 -26.55 -21.15 -0.39
N GLN A 44 -27.12 -20.29 -1.24
CA GLN A 44 -28.37 -19.54 -0.98
C GLN A 44 -28.31 -18.45 0.11
N THR A 45 -27.13 -18.20 0.69
CA THR A 45 -26.92 -17.10 1.64
C THR A 45 -26.34 -15.89 0.93
N HIS A 46 -26.94 -14.72 1.15
CA HIS A 46 -26.45 -13.45 0.63
C HIS A 46 -25.35 -12.86 1.51
N TYR A 47 -24.24 -12.51 0.89
CA TYR A 47 -23.13 -11.78 1.51
C TYR A 47 -22.90 -10.46 0.78
N GLN A 48 -22.26 -9.51 1.46
CA GLN A 48 -21.82 -8.27 0.85
C GLN A 48 -20.44 -7.90 1.37
N PHE A 49 -19.58 -7.42 0.49
CA PHE A 49 -18.30 -6.87 0.92
C PHE A 49 -18.48 -5.56 1.69
N THR A 50 -17.78 -5.45 2.81
CA THR A 50 -17.69 -4.22 3.63
C THR A 50 -16.41 -3.44 3.36
N VAL A 51 -15.42 -4.10 2.77
CA VAL A 51 -14.12 -3.57 2.34
C VAL A 51 -13.96 -3.74 0.84
N LEU A 52 -12.97 -3.08 0.25
CA LEU A 52 -12.73 -3.07 -1.19
C LEU A 52 -12.35 -4.48 -1.67
N PRO A 53 -13.17 -5.14 -2.51
CA PRO A 53 -12.90 -6.51 -2.91
C PRO A 53 -11.93 -6.61 -4.08
N PHE A 54 -11.23 -7.74 -4.15
CA PHE A 54 -10.52 -8.15 -5.36
C PHE A 54 -11.50 -8.40 -6.52
N GLY A 55 -11.04 -8.19 -7.74
CA GLY A 55 -11.85 -8.34 -8.96
C GLY A 55 -12.72 -7.13 -9.32
N LEU A 56 -12.83 -6.12 -8.43
CA LEU A 56 -13.47 -4.86 -8.78
C LEU A 56 -12.55 -4.01 -9.67
N CYS A 57 -13.01 -3.63 -10.86
CA CYS A 57 -12.21 -2.89 -11.85
C CYS A 57 -11.66 -1.55 -11.33
N THR A 58 -12.34 -0.93 -10.37
CA THR A 58 -11.92 0.34 -9.76
C THR A 58 -11.00 0.16 -8.56
N ALA A 59 -10.85 -1.06 -8.02
CA ALA A 59 -10.07 -1.31 -6.81
C ALA A 59 -8.60 -0.85 -6.92
N PRO A 60 -7.85 -1.17 -7.99
CA PRO A 60 -6.47 -0.71 -8.11
C PRO A 60 -6.34 0.81 -8.09
N ARG A 61 -7.28 1.52 -8.74
CA ARG A 61 -7.29 2.98 -8.80
C ARG A 61 -7.61 3.61 -7.46
N VAL A 62 -8.62 3.09 -6.75
CA VAL A 62 -8.99 3.55 -5.41
C VAL A 62 -7.83 3.34 -4.45
N PHE A 63 -7.26 2.15 -4.45
CA PHE A 63 -6.14 1.79 -3.60
C PHE A 63 -4.92 2.69 -3.84
N THR A 64 -4.51 2.82 -5.10
CA THR A 64 -3.40 3.70 -5.49
C THR A 64 -3.61 5.14 -5.02
N LYS A 65 -4.83 5.68 -5.13
CA LYS A 65 -5.12 7.05 -4.67
C LYS A 65 -5.02 7.20 -3.16
N CYS A 66 -5.52 6.25 -2.39
CA CYS A 66 -5.39 6.27 -0.93
C CYS A 66 -3.91 6.16 -0.51
N MET A 67 -3.18 5.22 -1.09
CA MET A 67 -1.77 5.00 -0.79
C MET A 67 -0.86 6.16 -1.22
N ALA A 68 -1.23 6.91 -2.27
CA ALA A 68 -0.50 8.11 -2.68
C ALA A 68 -0.46 9.18 -1.58
N VAL A 69 -1.52 9.30 -0.76
CA VAL A 69 -1.56 10.25 0.37
C VAL A 69 -0.59 9.82 1.46
N VAL A 70 -0.55 8.52 1.79
CA VAL A 70 0.37 7.95 2.78
C VAL A 70 1.82 8.10 2.31
N ALA A 71 2.11 7.79 1.05
CA ALA A 71 3.43 7.99 0.47
C ALA A 71 3.87 9.46 0.47
N ALA A 72 2.96 10.39 0.19
CA ALA A 72 3.24 11.82 0.28
C ALA A 72 3.54 12.28 1.72
N PHE A 73 2.83 11.72 2.72
CA PHE A 73 3.12 11.96 4.12
C PHE A 73 4.54 11.49 4.50
N LEU A 74 4.90 10.25 4.14
CA LEU A 74 6.23 9.68 4.42
C LEU A 74 7.35 10.44 3.72
N ARG A 75 7.14 10.89 2.47
CA ARG A 75 8.13 11.72 1.75
C ARG A 75 8.38 13.06 2.44
N ARG A 76 7.38 13.65 3.11
CA ARG A 76 7.57 14.86 3.93
C ARG A 76 8.42 14.60 5.18
N GLN A 77 8.52 13.35 5.61
CA GLN A 77 9.44 12.90 6.66
C GLN A 77 10.79 12.42 6.11
N HIS A 78 11.12 12.78 4.87
CA HIS A 78 12.35 12.39 4.18
C HIS A 78 12.51 10.88 3.91
N VAL A 79 11.43 10.11 3.99
CA VAL A 79 11.45 8.69 3.61
C VAL A 79 11.40 8.56 2.09
N HIS A 80 12.43 7.93 1.52
CA HIS A 80 12.49 7.65 0.08
C HIS A 80 11.70 6.38 -0.25
N VAL A 81 10.43 6.57 -0.62
CA VAL A 81 9.48 5.48 -0.93
C VAL A 81 8.97 5.52 -2.37
N PHE A 82 8.92 4.35 -2.99
CA PHE A 82 8.38 4.08 -4.31
C PHE A 82 7.22 3.08 -4.20
N PRO A 83 5.97 3.56 -4.06
CA PRO A 83 4.81 2.69 -3.93
C PRO A 83 4.37 2.15 -5.30
N TYR A 84 4.09 0.86 -5.36
CA TYR A 84 3.43 0.19 -6.46
C TYR A 84 2.37 -0.76 -5.92
N LEU A 85 1.09 -0.31 -5.92
CA LEU A 85 0.02 -1.03 -5.24
C LEU A 85 0.44 -1.40 -3.80
N ASP A 86 0.47 -2.68 -3.49
CA ASP A 86 0.86 -3.34 -2.24
C ASP A 86 2.36 -3.47 -2.05
N ASP A 87 3.15 -3.51 -3.13
CA ASP A 87 4.60 -3.54 -3.10
C ASP A 87 5.19 -2.14 -2.90
N TRP A 88 5.81 -1.92 -1.74
CA TRP A 88 6.45 -0.65 -1.41
C TRP A 88 7.96 -0.81 -1.32
N LEU A 89 8.67 -0.15 -2.23
CA LEU A 89 10.13 -0.13 -2.24
C LEU A 89 10.66 1.10 -1.49
N LEU A 90 11.49 0.86 -0.48
CA LEU A 90 12.21 1.88 0.27
C LEU A 90 13.67 1.91 -0.18
N ARG A 91 14.25 3.11 -0.20
CA ARG A 91 15.65 3.33 -0.57
C ARG A 91 16.39 4.08 0.53
N GLY A 92 17.68 3.81 0.68
CA GLY A 92 18.61 4.61 1.49
C GLY A 92 20.04 4.48 0.98
N ARG A 93 20.92 5.41 1.38
CA ARG A 93 22.35 5.42 1.06
C ARG A 93 23.18 4.51 1.97
N SER A 94 22.58 4.00 3.03
CA SER A 94 23.19 3.05 3.96
C SER A 94 22.14 2.09 4.49
N TYR A 95 22.61 0.95 4.99
CA TYR A 95 21.77 -0.02 5.66
C TYR A 95 21.00 0.61 6.84
N GLN A 96 21.67 1.41 7.68
CA GLN A 96 21.02 2.07 8.82
C GLN A 96 19.91 3.03 8.38
N GLN A 97 20.11 3.75 7.27
CA GLN A 97 19.09 4.67 6.75
C GLN A 97 17.85 3.90 6.28
N VAL A 98 18.03 2.79 5.57
CA VAL A 98 16.90 1.93 5.16
C VAL A 98 16.18 1.35 6.36
N GLN A 99 16.91 0.89 7.39
CA GLN A 99 16.29 0.38 8.60
C GLN A 99 15.44 1.46 9.30
N ALA A 100 15.92 2.70 9.38
CA ALA A 100 15.15 3.83 9.91
C ALA A 100 13.90 4.14 9.06
N HIS A 101 14.01 4.08 7.74
CA HIS A 101 12.87 4.23 6.82
C HIS A 101 11.83 3.12 7.03
N VAL A 102 12.26 1.86 7.14
CA VAL A 102 11.39 0.72 7.41
C VAL A 102 10.63 0.95 8.70
N GLN A 103 11.32 1.31 9.79
CA GLN A 103 10.67 1.56 11.07
C GLN A 103 9.62 2.68 10.97
N THR A 104 9.96 3.80 10.34
CA THR A 104 9.04 4.93 10.16
C THR A 104 7.78 4.52 9.38
N VAL A 105 7.95 3.68 8.35
CA VAL A 105 6.84 3.18 7.53
C VAL A 105 5.98 2.20 8.32
N LEU A 106 6.59 1.27 9.08
CA LEU A 106 5.88 0.33 9.93
C LEU A 106 5.07 1.04 11.02
N ASP A 107 5.65 2.06 11.66
CA ASP A 107 4.95 2.87 12.67
C ASP A 107 3.76 3.61 12.03
N THR A 108 3.95 4.19 10.85
CA THR A 108 2.88 4.86 10.10
C THR A 108 1.77 3.88 9.71
N PHE A 109 2.13 2.70 9.23
CA PHE A 109 1.17 1.66 8.84
C PHE A 109 0.40 1.14 10.05
N SER A 110 1.08 0.89 11.18
CA SER A 110 0.46 0.51 12.44
C SER A 110 -0.59 1.54 12.90
N HIS A 111 -0.26 2.84 12.87
CA HIS A 111 -1.21 3.90 13.21
C HIS A 111 -2.42 3.98 12.26
N LEU A 112 -2.24 3.58 11.00
CA LEU A 112 -3.32 3.56 10.00
C LEU A 112 -4.10 2.23 9.99
N GLY A 113 -3.69 1.24 10.77
CA GLY A 113 -4.24 -0.11 10.74
C GLY A 113 -3.92 -0.89 9.46
N ILE A 114 -2.84 -0.53 8.77
CA ILE A 114 -2.32 -1.26 7.61
C ILE A 114 -1.42 -2.39 8.11
N ILE A 115 -1.69 -3.60 7.63
CA ILE A 115 -0.97 -4.82 8.00
C ILE A 115 0.01 -5.19 6.88
N VAL A 116 1.24 -5.52 7.26
CA VAL A 116 2.29 -6.01 6.36
C VAL A 116 2.47 -7.51 6.51
N ASN A 117 2.98 -8.16 5.46
CA ASN A 117 3.42 -9.54 5.53
C ASN A 117 4.74 -9.60 6.32
N THR A 118 4.76 -10.41 7.38
CA THR A 118 5.92 -10.69 8.25
C THR A 118 6.64 -11.96 7.82
#